data_AF-W5QBG1-F1
#
_entry.id   AF-W5QBG1-F1
#
_cell.length_a   1.000
_cell.length_b   1.000
_cell.length_c   1.000
_cell.angle_alpha   90.00
_cell.angle_beta   90.00
_cell.angle_gamma   90.00
#
_symmetry.space_group_name_H-M   'P 1'
#
loop_
_entity.id
_entity.type
_entity.pdbx_description
1 polymer ?
#
loop_
_entity_poly.entity_id
_entity_poly.type
_entity_poly.pdbx_seq_one_letter_code
_entity_poly.pdbx_strand_id
1 'polypeptide(L)' 'QPHYSNPLVAAKLLNVPKNKEVVVVCKILAEHVTFDNPHDPYEGKVEFKLKIQK' A
#
# COMPACT_ATOMS: atom_id res chain seq x y z
N GLN A 1 0.34 -13.60 23.37
CA GLN A 1 0.79 -14.67 22.46
C GLN A 1 2.27 -14.44 22.14
N PRO A 2 3.21 -15.22 22.72
CA PRO A 2 4.65 -14.95 22.61
C PRO A 2 5.25 -15.15 21.21
N HIS A 3 4.53 -15.85 20.31
CA HIS A 3 4.96 -16.12 18.94
C HIS A 3 3.96 -15.60 17.88
N TYR A 4 3.20 -14.55 18.20
CA TYR A 4 2.25 -13.98 17.24
C TYR A 4 2.98 -13.24 16.11
N SER A 5 2.56 -13.51 14.88
CA SER A 5 3.03 -12.82 13.68
C SER A 5 1.84 -12.35 12.87
N ASN A 6 1.94 -11.12 12.36
CA ASN A 6 0.90 -10.56 11.52
C ASN A 6 0.82 -11.33 10.18
N PRO A 7 -0.39 -11.51 9.62
CA PRO A 7 -0.53 -11.98 8.26
C PRO A 7 0.08 -10.95 7.28
N LEU A 8 0.66 -11.44 6.19
CA LEU A 8 1.31 -10.62 5.17
C LEU A 8 0.64 -10.85 3.80
N VAL A 9 0.71 -9.83 2.94
CA VAL A 9 0.21 -9.89 1.56
C VAL A 9 1.28 -9.38 0.60
N ALA A 10 1.40 -10.02 -0.56
CA ALA A 10 2.27 -9.60 -1.65
C ALA A 10 1.42 -9.16 -2.86
N ALA A 11 1.60 -7.91 -3.30
CA ALA A 11 0.94 -7.38 -4.49
C ALA A 11 1.91 -7.35 -5.68
N LYS A 12 1.69 -8.21 -6.68
CA LYS A 12 2.48 -8.20 -7.93
C LYS A 12 1.91 -7.17 -8.89
N LEU A 13 2.58 -6.02 -9.01
CA LEU A 13 2.18 -4.95 -9.92
C LEU A 13 2.63 -5.27 -11.36
N LEU A 14 1.66 -5.48 -12.26
CA LEU A 14 1.92 -5.91 -13.65
C LEU A 14 1.95 -4.75 -14.66
N ASN A 15 1.37 -3.59 -14.32
CA ASN A 15 1.12 -2.49 -15.25
C ASN A 15 1.87 -1.20 -14.90
N VAL A 16 3.09 -1.30 -14.36
CA VAL A 16 3.92 -0.13 -14.03
C VAL A 16 4.80 0.20 -15.23
N PRO A 17 4.67 1.39 -15.85
CA PRO A 17 5.48 1.79 -16.99
C PRO A 17 6.96 1.98 -16.59
N LYS A 18 7.88 1.53 -17.45
CA LYS A 18 9.33 1.74 -17.26
C LYS A 18 9.69 3.22 -17.41
N ASN A 19 10.74 3.64 -16.70
CA ASN A 19 11.32 4.99 -16.68
C ASN A 19 10.35 6.12 -16.29
N LYS A 20 9.18 5.79 -15.75
CA LYS A 20 8.18 6.76 -15.27
C LYS A 20 7.98 6.61 -13.77
N GLU A 21 7.91 7.73 -13.06
CA GLU A 21 7.49 7.74 -11.65
C GLU A 21 5.96 7.64 -11.60
N VAL A 22 5.48 6.70 -10.79
CA VAL A 22 4.06 6.54 -10.48
C VAL A 22 3.87 6.54 -8.96
N VAL A 23 2.69 6.96 -8.51
CA VAL A 23 2.28 6.85 -7.10
C VAL A 23 1.29 5.70 -6.99
N VAL A 24 1.54 4.77 -6.09
CA VAL A 24 0.66 3.62 -5.81
C VAL A 24 0.08 3.80 -4.42
N VAL A 25 -1.24 3.60 -4.30
CA VAL A 25 -1.97 3.61 -3.03
C VAL A 25 -2.53 2.21 -2.77
N CYS A 26 -2.06 1.56 -1.72
CA CYS A 26 -2.62 0.29 -1.23
C CYS A 26 -3.57 0.58 -0.08
N LYS A 27 -4.78 0.02 -0.11
CA LYS A 27 -5.81 0.22 0.92
C LYS A 27 -6.27 -1.10 1.50
N ILE A 28 -6.66 -1.09 2.77
CA ILE A 28 -7.34 -2.20 3.42
C ILE A 28 -8.84 -1.89 3.37
N LEU A 29 -9.60 -2.76 2.71
CA LEU A 29 -11.07 -2.69 2.68
C LEU A 29 -11.62 -3.65 3.73
N ALA A 30 -12.10 -3.12 4.85
CA ALA A 30 -12.74 -3.88 5.92
C ALA A 30 -13.79 -3.02 6.61
N GLU A 31 -14.81 -3.65 7.21
CA GLU A 31 -15.96 -2.97 7.83
C GLU A 31 -15.57 -1.94 8.91
N HIS A 32 -14.49 -2.22 9.64
CA HIS A 32 -14.02 -1.39 10.76
C HIS A 32 -12.68 -0.71 10.46
N VAL A 33 -12.38 -0.41 9.19
CA VAL A 33 -11.13 0.26 8.78
C VAL A 33 -11.45 1.46 7.88
N THR A 34 -10.98 2.64 8.30
CA THR A 34 -11.06 3.90 7.55
C THR A 34 -9.73 4.19 6.85
N PHE A 35 -9.78 4.99 5.77
CA PHE A 35 -8.59 5.39 5.00
C PHE A 35 -8.71 6.81 4.40
N ASP A 36 -9.64 7.59 4.95
CA ASP A 36 -10.02 8.94 4.51
C ASP A 36 -9.53 10.03 5.47
N ASN A 37 -8.80 9.67 6.53
CA ASN A 37 -8.16 10.63 7.42
C ASN A 37 -7.14 11.51 6.67
N PRO A 38 -7.35 12.84 6.59
CA PRO A 38 -6.44 13.73 5.87
C PRO A 38 -5.17 14.07 6.68
N HIS A 39 -5.19 13.84 7.99
CA HIS A 39 -4.06 14.11 8.88
C HIS A 39 -3.14 12.91 9.02
N ASP A 40 -3.66 11.69 8.82
CA ASP A 40 -2.88 10.45 8.85
C ASP A 40 -2.88 9.75 7.47
N PRO A 41 -1.82 9.94 6.67
CA PRO A 41 -1.70 9.29 5.36
C PRO A 41 -1.48 7.77 5.43
N TYR A 42 -1.31 7.19 6.63
CA TYR A 42 -1.05 5.76 6.84
C TYR A 42 -2.18 5.03 7.60
N GLU A 43 -3.29 5.71 7.88
CA GLU A 43 -4.49 5.08 8.46
C GLU A 43 -5.21 4.25 7.38
N GLY A 44 -5.22 2.92 7.52
CA GLY A 44 -5.90 1.98 6.61
C GLY A 44 -5.43 1.99 5.14
N LYS A 45 -4.41 2.78 4.81
CA LYS A 45 -3.78 2.86 3.49
C LYS A 45 -2.27 3.08 3.62
N VAL A 46 -1.54 2.84 2.54
CA VAL A 46 -0.15 3.21 2.38
C VAL A 46 0.09 3.73 0.97
N GLU A 47 0.76 4.87 0.87
CA GLU A 47 1.09 5.52 -0.40
C GLU A 47 2.60 5.48 -0.61
N PHE A 48 3.05 5.06 -1.79
CA PHE A 48 4.48 5.04 -2.12
C PHE A 48 4.73 5.39 -3.58
N LYS A 49 5.87 6.04 -3.81
CA LYS A 49 6.38 6.32 -5.16
C LYS A 49 7.15 5.12 -5.68
N LEU A 50 6.89 4.77 -6.93
CA LEU A 50 7.57 3.68 -7.62
C LEU A 50 8.06 4.16 -8.99
N LYS A 51 9.33 3.87 -9.30
CA LYS A 51 9.91 4.06 -10.62
C LYS A 51 10.69 2.81 -11.00
N ILE A 52 10.24 2.11 -12.04
CA ILE A 52 10.97 0.96 -12.59
C ILE A 52 11.93 1.49 -13.64
N GLN A 53 13.24 1.48 -13.36
CA GLN A 53 14.26 1.85 -14.35
C GLN A 53 14.39 0.75 -15.42
N LYS A 54 14.85 1.14 -16.62
CA LYS A 54 15.07 0.21 -17.74
C LYS A 54 16.30 -0.66 -17.52
#